data_AF-A0A3N5PNI0-F1
#
_entry.id   AF-A0A3N5PNI0-F1
#
_cell.length_a   1.000
_cell.length_b   1.000
_cell.length_c   1.000
_cell.angle_alpha   90.00
_cell.angle_beta   90.00
_cell.angle_gamma   90.00
#
_symmetry.space_group_name_H-M   'P 1'
#
loop_
_entity.id
_entity.type
_entity.pdbx_description
1 polymer ?
#
loop_
_entity_poly.entity_id
_entity_poly.type
_entity_poly.pdbx_seq_one_letter_code
_entity_poly.pdbx_strand_id
1 'polypeptide(L)'
;MTKIYVFYLSFVLAIFISTITIGQVVVFEDKFDNYTVGQQLACQNPTIWKTWTNNPCSTTEDPLISDLYSFSGVNSTVIKQNNDIVREIGTPINSGIAEINFQVFIPAGKAGYFNTLASFAPPNYAWAMQVFLNSTGVGTVDAGATNAASFSFPQNQWFPVKIEADLTADSGRFWINGSLIHRWKWSTGTFGSSNDKRLDGTDFFGYTANDEMYIDDYNIVHTPYTSKVSSTTIGGQWNLASTWLNGNVPVENQTVEIVAGATVTLDGNITDRNSNTIVNGTLNCNSYNISGSGNFVLSAYATLLIGSENGISLTSATGNIQVTGIRAFNQFANYIYSGNTTQNTGNGLPASVKNLTINNFASVTLSANTSVSGALNLINGNLLTSTNTLSLGTSITNLGTLTNSAGKILGNFNRWISNSSNILFPVGTSATKYTPVELSNVVGSGTFTVNAIPGMHPNAPGSNLLQMYWKLTNGGLTSA
;
A
#
# COMPACT_ATOMS: atom_id res chain seq x y z
N MET A 1 37.92 29.56 -5.38
CA MET A 1 38.15 28.11 -5.24
C MET A 1 36.86 27.41 -5.63
N THR A 2 36.86 26.79 -6.80
CA THR A 2 35.75 26.02 -7.36
C THR A 2 35.49 24.79 -6.50
N LYS A 3 34.31 24.71 -5.86
CA LYS A 3 33.87 23.52 -5.14
C LYS A 3 33.58 22.42 -6.18
N ILE A 4 34.43 21.41 -6.21
CA ILE A 4 34.21 20.19 -7.00
C ILE A 4 33.20 19.35 -6.21
N TYR A 5 31.96 19.28 -6.69
CA TYR A 5 30.96 18.37 -6.17
C TYR A 5 31.24 16.98 -6.74
N VAL A 6 32.00 16.17 -6.01
CA VAL A 6 32.08 14.74 -6.28
C VAL A 6 30.77 14.11 -5.84
N PHE A 7 29.86 13.90 -6.79
CA PHE A 7 28.62 13.16 -6.60
C PHE A 7 28.96 11.72 -6.18
N TYR A 8 28.84 11.42 -4.89
CA TYR A 8 28.78 10.04 -4.38
C TYR A 8 27.38 9.46 -4.67
N LEU A 9 27.15 9.12 -5.93
CA LEU A 9 25.94 8.46 -6.42
C LEU A 9 25.95 6.95 -6.11
N SER A 10 26.21 6.56 -4.86
CA SER A 10 26.24 5.14 -4.47
C SER A 10 25.74 4.82 -3.06
N PHE A 11 25.14 5.78 -2.33
CA PHE A 11 24.65 5.53 -0.97
C PHE A 11 23.13 5.71 -0.76
N VAL A 12 22.39 6.18 -1.77
CA VAL A 12 20.92 6.32 -1.70
C VAL A 12 20.20 5.03 -2.11
N LEU A 13 20.90 4.02 -2.64
CA LEU A 13 20.29 2.78 -3.15
C LEU A 13 20.24 1.62 -2.13
N ALA A 14 20.76 1.79 -0.91
CA ALA A 14 20.84 0.71 0.09
C ALA A 14 19.72 0.72 1.15
N ILE A 15 18.78 1.68 1.12
CA ILE A 15 17.64 1.75 2.07
C ILE A 15 16.32 1.23 1.46
N PHE A 16 16.32 0.80 0.18
CA PHE A 16 15.13 0.25 -0.49
C PHE A 16 15.10 -1.29 -0.60
N ILE A 17 15.78 -2.00 0.29
CA ILE A 17 15.55 -3.44 0.50
C ILE A 17 15.13 -3.67 1.95
N SER A 18 13.98 -3.13 2.30
CA SER A 18 13.07 -3.81 3.21
C SER A 18 11.79 -4.06 2.41
N THR A 19 11.19 -5.22 2.63
CA THR A 19 9.82 -5.53 2.21
C THR A 19 8.97 -4.27 2.25
N ILE A 20 8.30 -3.92 1.14
CA ILE A 20 7.35 -2.80 1.11
C ILE A 20 6.33 -3.05 2.23
N THR A 21 6.56 -2.46 3.40
CA THR A 21 5.56 -2.31 4.44
C THR A 21 4.68 -1.17 3.97
N ILE A 22 3.64 -1.54 3.21
CA ILE A 22 2.53 -0.66 2.85
C ILE A 22 1.93 -0.16 4.17
N GLY A 23 2.26 1.06 4.59
CA GLY A 23 1.75 1.66 5.83
C GLY A 23 2.59 2.77 6.48
N GLN A 24 3.83 3.03 6.05
CA GLN A 24 4.66 4.10 6.63
C GLN A 24 4.15 5.51 6.22
N VAL A 25 4.03 6.44 7.18
CA VAL A 25 3.54 7.81 7.01
C VAL A 25 4.60 8.79 7.54
N VAL A 26 4.92 9.83 6.77
CA VAL A 26 5.74 10.96 7.24
C VAL A 26 4.87 11.81 8.17
N VAL A 27 5.21 11.84 9.45
CA VAL A 27 4.50 12.63 10.48
C VAL A 27 4.95 14.08 10.41
N PHE A 28 6.25 14.29 10.21
CA PHE A 28 6.84 15.63 10.13
C PHE A 28 8.20 15.58 9.42
N GLU A 29 8.54 16.67 8.73
CA GLU A 29 9.88 16.92 8.20
C GLU A 29 10.21 18.40 8.27
N ASP A 30 11.48 18.73 8.55
CA ASP A 30 12.03 20.07 8.47
C ASP A 30 13.52 20.01 8.10
N LYS A 31 13.88 20.75 7.05
CA LYS A 31 15.25 20.90 6.55
C LYS A 31 15.85 22.25 6.94
N PHE A 32 15.10 23.08 7.67
CA PHE A 32 15.49 24.42 8.12
C PHE A 32 15.77 25.46 7.01
N ASP A 33 15.73 25.09 5.73
CA ASP A 33 16.01 25.95 4.57
C ASP A 33 15.00 27.10 4.35
N ASN A 34 13.81 26.99 4.93
CA ASN A 34 12.78 28.02 4.80
C ASN A 34 12.92 29.15 5.81
N TYR A 35 13.87 29.04 6.74
CA TYR A 35 14.10 30.05 7.77
C TYR A 35 15.16 31.08 7.35
N THR A 36 15.08 32.25 7.96
CA THR A 36 16.05 33.33 7.81
C THR A 36 17.25 33.10 8.72
N VAL A 37 18.45 33.07 8.15
CA VAL A 37 19.72 32.93 8.87
C VAL A 37 19.90 34.06 9.90
N GLY A 38 20.44 33.72 11.07
CA GLY A 38 20.71 34.65 12.16
C GLY A 38 19.47 35.06 12.97
N GLN A 39 18.29 34.53 12.63
CA GLN A 39 17.07 34.68 13.42
C GLN A 39 16.80 33.40 14.23
N GLN A 40 16.09 33.54 15.34
CA GLN A 40 15.71 32.44 16.20
C GLN A 40 14.67 31.51 15.54
N LEU A 41 14.73 30.21 15.80
CA LEU A 41 13.90 29.18 15.15
C LEU A 41 12.43 29.24 15.58
N ALA A 42 12.14 29.13 16.89
CA ALA A 42 10.77 29.16 17.39
C ALA A 42 10.14 30.55 17.21
N CYS A 43 10.92 31.62 17.14
CA CYS A 43 10.44 32.94 16.77
C CYS A 43 9.80 32.98 15.38
N GLN A 44 10.40 32.25 14.43
CA GLN A 44 9.93 32.20 13.05
C GLN A 44 8.78 31.21 12.86
N ASN A 45 8.70 30.16 13.68
CA ASN A 45 7.62 29.17 13.61
C ASN A 45 7.26 28.54 14.97
N PRO A 46 6.57 29.29 15.85
CA PRO A 46 6.30 28.88 17.23
C PRO A 46 5.25 27.77 17.37
N THR A 47 4.56 27.43 16.28
CA THR A 47 3.58 26.32 16.27
C THR A 47 4.24 24.98 16.01
N ILE A 48 5.44 24.97 15.41
CA ILE A 48 6.19 23.76 15.07
C ILE A 48 7.30 23.52 16.09
N TRP A 49 8.12 24.53 16.34
CA TRP A 49 9.23 24.46 17.28
C TRP A 49 8.91 25.30 18.49
N LYS A 50 9.13 24.75 19.68
CA LYS A 50 8.88 25.43 20.95
C LYS A 50 10.14 25.43 21.77
N THR A 51 10.43 26.55 22.40
CA THR A 51 11.40 26.57 23.50
C THR A 51 10.83 25.80 24.70
N TRP A 52 11.66 25.17 25.52
CA TRP A 52 11.23 24.42 26.72
C TRP A 52 10.32 25.21 27.67
N THR A 53 10.62 26.50 27.91
CA THR A 53 9.79 27.40 28.74
C THR A 53 8.61 28.03 28.01
N ASN A 54 8.38 27.64 26.75
CA ASN A 54 7.36 28.19 25.85
C ASN A 54 7.45 29.73 25.68
N ASN A 55 8.67 30.24 25.57
CA ASN A 55 9.02 31.63 25.31
C ASN A 55 9.75 31.78 23.95
N PRO A 56 9.03 31.73 22.81
CA PRO A 56 9.63 31.90 21.48
C PRO A 56 10.32 33.28 21.35
N CYS A 57 11.32 33.38 20.47
CA CYS A 57 12.19 34.57 20.31
C CYS A 57 13.13 34.82 21.50
N SER A 58 13.22 33.92 22.48
CA SER A 58 14.18 34.02 23.58
C SER A 58 15.61 34.09 23.06
N THR A 59 16.36 35.13 23.44
CA THR A 59 17.78 35.28 23.05
C THR A 59 18.71 34.29 23.75
N THR A 60 18.19 33.57 24.74
CA THR A 60 18.93 32.55 25.50
C THR A 60 18.55 31.14 25.07
N GLU A 61 17.25 30.89 24.93
CA GLU A 61 16.70 29.53 24.80
C GLU A 61 16.41 29.13 23.36
N ASP A 62 16.03 30.09 22.51
CA ASP A 62 15.63 29.82 21.14
C ASP A 62 16.88 29.81 20.23
N PRO A 63 17.23 28.67 19.63
CA PRO A 63 18.45 28.55 18.84
C PRO A 63 18.35 29.37 17.55
N LEU A 64 19.51 29.77 17.04
CA LEU A 64 19.61 30.51 15.78
C LEU A 64 19.67 29.56 14.58
N ILE A 65 19.13 30.01 13.47
CA ILE A 65 19.37 29.43 12.15
C ILE A 65 20.74 29.85 11.66
N SER A 66 21.52 28.91 11.14
CA SER A 66 22.88 29.10 10.67
C SER A 66 23.07 28.59 9.25
N ASP A 67 23.89 29.29 8.48
CA ASP A 67 24.40 28.88 7.16
C ASP A 67 25.87 28.43 7.22
N LEU A 68 26.45 28.34 8.43
CA LEU A 68 27.87 28.02 8.58
C LEU A 68 28.16 26.55 8.24
N TYR A 69 27.28 25.65 8.70
CA TYR A 69 27.27 24.24 8.35
C TYR A 69 25.84 23.84 8.05
N SER A 70 25.58 23.27 6.88
CA SER A 70 24.33 22.62 6.50
C SER A 70 24.64 21.25 5.87
N PHE A 71 23.72 20.31 5.97
CA PHE A 71 23.83 19.01 5.33
C PHE A 71 23.08 19.02 4.00
N SER A 72 21.79 19.36 4.05
CA SER A 72 20.98 19.56 2.86
C SER A 72 20.64 21.05 2.73
N GLY A 73 20.49 21.52 1.49
CA GLY A 73 20.21 22.93 1.23
C GLY A 73 21.29 23.89 1.76
N VAL A 74 20.84 24.98 2.39
CA VAL A 74 21.65 26.15 2.77
C VAL A 74 21.70 26.40 4.27
N ASN A 75 20.71 25.91 5.03
CA ASN A 75 20.59 26.24 6.45
C ASN A 75 20.63 25.00 7.35
N SER A 76 20.90 25.22 8.62
CA SER A 76 20.63 24.29 9.72
C SER A 76 20.27 25.07 10.98
N THR A 77 19.87 24.41 12.06
CA THR A 77 19.77 25.04 13.38
C THR A 77 21.00 24.71 14.23
N VAL A 78 21.52 25.69 14.98
CA VAL A 78 22.66 25.49 15.89
C VAL A 78 22.24 25.58 17.34
N ILE A 79 22.55 24.53 18.10
CA ILE A 79 22.27 24.41 19.53
C ILE A 79 23.54 24.75 20.29
N LYS A 80 23.48 25.86 21.04
CA LYS A 80 24.56 26.35 21.91
C LYS A 80 24.08 26.41 23.35
N GLN A 81 25.01 26.69 24.28
CA GLN A 81 24.71 26.77 25.71
C GLN A 81 23.39 27.50 26.00
N ASN A 82 22.55 26.88 26.83
CA ASN A 82 21.23 27.33 27.27
C ASN A 82 20.14 27.36 26.19
N ASN A 83 20.43 27.07 24.92
CA ASN A 83 19.36 26.82 23.95
C ASN A 83 18.61 25.55 24.35
N ASP A 84 17.29 25.56 24.29
CA ASP A 84 16.43 24.47 24.76
C ASP A 84 15.20 24.40 23.86
N ILE A 85 15.27 23.59 22.79
CA ILE A 85 14.25 23.53 21.74
C ILE A 85 13.63 22.15 21.63
N VAL A 86 12.30 22.13 21.70
CA VAL A 86 11.48 20.92 21.64
C VAL A 86 10.70 20.88 20.33
N ARG A 87 10.72 19.72 19.70
CA ARG A 87 9.75 19.33 18.67
C ARG A 87 8.76 18.34 19.25
N GLU A 88 7.57 18.83 19.56
CA GLU A 88 6.43 17.98 19.89
C GLU A 88 5.87 17.28 18.65
N ILE A 89 5.39 16.05 18.83
CA ILE A 89 4.69 15.29 17.80
C ILE A 89 3.24 15.78 17.63
N GLY A 90 2.69 16.42 18.67
CA GLY A 90 1.28 16.82 18.73
C GLY A 90 0.43 15.72 19.35
N THR A 91 -0.16 14.83 18.54
CA THR A 91 -0.87 13.66 19.09
C THR A 91 0.17 12.57 19.41
N PRO A 92 0.33 12.15 20.67
CA PRO A 92 1.36 11.16 21.02
C PRO A 92 1.14 9.85 20.25
N ILE A 93 2.24 9.25 19.78
CA ILE A 93 2.20 7.93 19.15
C ILE A 93 2.27 6.90 20.28
N ASN A 94 1.37 5.92 20.33
CA ASN A 94 1.28 4.93 21.41
C ASN A 94 1.29 3.46 20.92
N SER A 95 1.42 3.25 19.61
CA SER A 95 1.49 1.93 18.96
C SER A 95 2.16 2.05 17.59
N GLY A 96 2.59 0.93 17.03
CA GLY A 96 3.41 0.92 15.81
C GLY A 96 4.86 1.26 16.08
N ILE A 97 5.58 1.54 15.00
CA ILE A 97 6.99 1.89 15.02
C ILE A 97 7.13 3.35 14.60
N ALA A 98 7.66 4.18 15.49
CA ALA A 98 8.01 5.57 15.17
C ALA A 98 9.53 5.70 15.06
N GLU A 99 10.00 6.40 14.03
CA GLU A 99 11.39 6.75 13.81
C GLU A 99 11.56 8.26 13.89
N ILE A 100 12.52 8.72 14.70
CA ILE A 100 13.02 10.10 14.68
C ILE A 100 14.40 10.05 14.04
N ASN A 101 14.58 10.82 12.97
CA ASN A 101 15.83 10.89 12.22
C ASN A 101 16.28 12.34 12.09
N PHE A 102 17.58 12.60 12.21
CA PHE A 102 18.18 13.89 11.93
C PHE A 102 19.68 13.74 11.67
N GLN A 103 20.26 14.73 10.99
CA GLN A 103 21.70 14.86 10.79
C GLN A 103 22.30 15.71 11.92
N VAL A 104 23.51 15.35 12.35
CA VAL A 104 24.26 16.07 13.37
C VAL A 104 25.63 16.44 12.86
N PHE A 105 26.06 17.67 13.11
CA PHE A 105 27.45 18.12 12.95
C PHE A 105 27.93 18.80 14.24
N ILE A 106 29.09 18.37 14.73
CA ILE A 106 29.74 18.96 15.91
C ILE A 106 31.17 19.32 15.52
N PRO A 107 31.59 20.60 15.61
CA PRO A 107 32.98 20.99 15.37
C PRO A 107 33.96 20.27 16.32
N ALA A 108 35.20 20.08 15.89
CA ALA A 108 36.23 19.46 16.73
C ALA A 108 36.38 20.19 18.08
N GLY A 109 36.43 19.43 19.17
CA GLY A 109 36.50 19.96 20.53
C GLY A 109 35.17 20.44 21.12
N LYS A 110 34.07 20.41 20.36
CA LYS A 110 32.72 20.80 20.82
C LYS A 110 31.89 19.60 21.25
N ALA A 111 30.82 19.88 21.98
CA ALA A 111 29.90 18.91 22.55
C ALA A 111 28.45 19.15 22.09
N GLY A 112 27.55 18.25 22.47
CA GLY A 112 26.12 18.37 22.24
C GLY A 112 25.31 17.45 23.13
N TYR A 113 24.02 17.74 23.25
CA TYR A 113 23.08 16.95 24.01
C TYR A 113 21.71 16.97 23.34
N PHE A 114 21.01 15.84 23.43
CA PHE A 114 19.59 15.76 23.08
C PHE A 114 18.91 14.65 23.89
N ASN A 115 17.58 14.72 23.98
CA ASN A 115 16.79 13.67 24.58
C ASN A 115 15.50 13.41 23.77
N THR A 116 14.88 12.28 24.06
CA THR A 116 13.60 11.90 23.46
C THR A 116 12.57 11.73 24.56
N LEU A 117 11.38 12.25 24.34
CA LEU A 117 10.32 12.37 25.33
C LEU A 117 9.25 11.31 25.08
N ALA A 118 9.02 10.47 26.08
CA ALA A 118 7.83 9.64 26.14
C ALA A 118 6.59 10.47 26.52
N SER A 119 6.76 11.56 27.26
CA SER A 119 5.68 12.51 27.54
C SER A 119 6.23 13.92 27.62
N PHE A 120 5.62 14.84 26.88
CA PHE A 120 5.85 16.27 27.01
C PHE A 120 4.53 16.95 27.39
N ALA A 121 4.28 17.08 28.69
CA ALA A 121 3.04 17.66 29.22
C ALA A 121 3.34 18.61 30.39
N PRO A 122 3.94 19.79 30.13
CA PRO A 122 4.33 20.74 31.16
C PRO A 122 3.27 20.90 32.27
N PRO A 123 3.63 20.81 33.56
CA PRO A 123 4.99 20.71 34.11
C PRO A 123 5.50 19.26 34.28
N ASN A 124 4.78 18.25 33.79
CA ASN A 124 5.12 16.84 33.94
C ASN A 124 5.77 16.29 32.66
N TYR A 125 6.91 15.64 32.81
CA TYR A 125 7.70 15.13 31.70
C TYR A 125 8.09 13.68 31.94
N ALA A 126 8.28 12.94 30.85
CA ALA A 126 8.79 11.58 30.89
C ALA A 126 9.85 11.41 29.80
N TRP A 127 11.10 11.19 30.20
CA TRP A 127 12.21 10.99 29.27
C TRP A 127 12.33 9.52 28.88
N ALA A 128 12.24 9.25 27.58
CA ALA A 128 12.45 7.92 27.01
C ALA A 128 13.94 7.55 26.97
N MET A 129 14.80 8.51 26.63
CA MET A 129 16.25 8.39 26.61
C MET A 129 16.91 9.77 26.58
N GLN A 130 18.21 9.83 26.90
CA GLN A 130 19.04 11.01 26.66
C GLN A 130 20.44 10.62 26.18
N VAL A 131 21.08 11.52 25.44
CA VAL A 131 22.39 11.31 24.83
C VAL A 131 23.30 12.49 25.09
N PHE A 132 24.52 12.20 25.52
CA PHE A 132 25.59 13.18 25.66
C PHE A 132 26.65 12.90 24.60
N LEU A 133 27.10 13.93 23.90
CA LEU A 133 28.16 13.88 22.88
C LEU A 133 29.29 14.79 23.34
N ASN A 134 30.41 14.25 23.80
CA ASN A 134 31.44 15.06 24.46
C ASN A 134 32.48 15.67 23.49
N SER A 135 33.34 16.53 24.03
CA SER A 135 34.39 17.24 23.28
C SER A 135 35.46 16.37 22.63
N THR A 136 35.54 15.09 23.00
CA THR A 136 36.56 14.14 22.52
C THR A 136 36.04 13.16 21.47
N GLY A 137 34.79 13.31 21.02
CA GLY A 137 34.17 12.39 20.05
C GLY A 137 33.62 11.10 20.68
N VAL A 138 33.41 11.10 22.00
CA VAL A 138 32.79 9.97 22.73
C VAL A 138 31.38 10.38 23.17
N GLY A 139 30.40 9.54 22.85
CA GLY A 139 29.03 9.69 23.29
C GLY A 139 28.63 8.64 24.32
N THR A 140 27.65 8.98 25.16
CA THR A 140 26.98 8.07 26.09
C THR A 140 25.47 8.19 25.93
N VAL A 141 24.77 7.09 26.17
CA VAL A 141 23.30 7.05 26.15
C VAL A 141 22.77 6.47 27.45
N ASP A 142 21.79 7.17 28.03
CA ASP A 142 20.94 6.65 29.10
C ASP A 142 19.61 6.20 28.49
N ALA A 143 19.36 4.90 28.51
CA ALA A 143 18.18 4.29 27.91
C ALA A 143 17.94 2.90 28.52
N GLY A 144 17.02 2.84 29.47
CA GLY A 144 16.73 1.67 30.31
C GLY A 144 17.72 1.45 31.45
N ALA A 145 18.77 2.28 31.55
CA ALA A 145 19.75 2.31 32.62
C ALA A 145 20.65 3.55 32.47
N THR A 146 21.27 4.00 33.57
CA THR A 146 22.35 5.00 33.51
C THR A 146 23.58 4.43 32.80
N ASN A 147 24.17 5.23 31.91
CA ASN A 147 25.30 4.89 31.04
C ASN A 147 25.10 3.54 30.34
N ALA A 148 23.91 3.31 29.79
CA ALA A 148 23.52 2.03 29.20
C ALA A 148 24.44 1.60 28.05
N ALA A 149 24.97 2.56 27.28
CA ALA A 149 26.03 2.32 26.32
C ALA A 149 26.93 3.55 26.12
N SER A 150 28.14 3.31 25.58
CA SER A 150 29.05 4.34 25.09
C SER A 150 29.45 4.04 23.65
N PHE A 151 29.77 5.07 22.89
CA PHE A 151 30.07 4.97 21.46
C PHE A 151 30.99 6.10 21.01
N SER A 152 31.62 5.95 19.84
CA SER A 152 32.33 7.03 19.17
C SER A 152 31.43 7.71 18.15
N PHE A 153 31.55 9.02 18.00
CA PHE A 153 30.93 9.78 16.91
C PHE A 153 31.99 10.67 16.24
N PRO A 154 31.82 11.00 14.95
CA PRO A 154 32.80 11.82 14.26
C PRO A 154 32.59 13.32 14.56
N GLN A 155 33.69 14.08 14.61
CA GLN A 155 33.68 15.54 14.69
C GLN A 155 34.09 16.15 13.34
N ASN A 156 33.71 17.40 13.07
CA ASN A 156 33.95 18.11 11.81
C ASN A 156 33.35 17.44 10.56
N GLN A 157 32.34 16.61 10.71
CA GLN A 157 31.58 16.04 9.60
C GLN A 157 30.17 15.69 10.05
N TRP A 158 29.24 15.66 9.10
CA TRP A 158 27.86 15.25 9.34
C TRP A 158 27.75 13.75 9.57
N PHE A 159 26.88 13.35 10.49
CA PHE A 159 26.50 11.96 10.70
C PHE A 159 25.02 11.83 11.07
N PRO A 160 24.35 10.77 10.60
CA PRO A 160 22.95 10.57 10.91
C PRO A 160 22.77 9.98 12.31
N VAL A 161 21.70 10.43 12.96
CA VAL A 161 21.16 9.88 14.20
C VAL A 161 19.78 9.32 13.92
N LYS A 162 19.50 8.12 14.44
CA LYS A 162 18.16 7.52 14.40
C LYS A 162 17.78 7.01 15.78
N ILE A 163 16.58 7.35 16.21
CA ILE A 163 15.87 6.76 17.34
C ILE A 163 14.66 6.03 16.79
N GLU A 164 14.44 4.80 17.22
CA GLU A 164 13.26 4.03 16.84
C GLU A 164 12.53 3.52 18.08
N ALA A 165 11.24 3.83 18.14
CA ALA A 165 10.31 3.43 19.17
C ALA A 165 9.29 2.44 18.57
N ASP A 166 9.50 1.14 18.77
CA ASP A 166 8.48 0.12 18.53
C ASP A 166 7.58 0.04 19.76
N LEU A 167 6.52 0.84 19.77
CA LEU A 167 5.59 1.00 20.89
C LEU A 167 4.60 -0.16 21.01
N THR A 168 4.44 -0.93 19.93
CA THR A 168 3.71 -2.19 19.96
C THR A 168 4.52 -3.26 20.69
N ALA A 169 5.79 -3.44 20.33
CA ALA A 169 6.68 -4.40 20.95
C ALA A 169 7.28 -3.91 22.28
N ASP A 170 7.07 -2.63 22.64
CA ASP A 170 7.68 -1.97 23.79
C ASP A 170 9.22 -1.99 23.73
N SER A 171 9.77 -1.66 22.56
CA SER A 171 11.22 -1.69 22.27
C SER A 171 11.72 -0.33 21.77
N GLY A 172 12.79 0.16 22.39
CA GLY A 172 13.57 1.29 21.93
C GLY A 172 14.88 0.83 21.31
N ARG A 173 15.31 1.51 20.26
CA ARG A 173 16.59 1.27 19.59
C ARG A 173 17.23 2.60 19.20
N PHE A 174 18.55 2.68 19.31
CA PHE A 174 19.32 3.89 19.03
C PHE A 174 20.51 3.61 18.11
N TRP A 175 20.69 4.42 17.07
CA TRP A 175 21.75 4.29 16.08
C TRP A 175 22.50 5.59 15.84
N ILE A 176 23.79 5.46 15.58
CA ILE A 176 24.69 6.53 15.14
C ILE A 176 25.40 6.07 13.86
N ASN A 177 25.36 6.89 12.82
CA ASN A 177 26.02 6.59 11.54
C ASN A 177 25.67 5.21 10.96
N GLY A 178 24.39 4.83 11.08
CA GLY A 178 23.85 3.53 10.64
C GLY A 178 24.20 2.34 11.55
N SER A 179 25.05 2.52 12.57
CA SER A 179 25.43 1.46 13.52
C SER A 179 24.49 1.45 14.73
N LEU A 180 23.95 0.28 15.08
CA LEU A 180 23.12 0.12 16.28
C LEU A 180 23.98 0.25 17.52
N ILE A 181 23.67 1.24 18.36
CA ILE A 181 24.39 1.51 19.61
C ILE A 181 23.76 0.78 20.78
N HIS A 182 22.42 0.84 20.91
CA HIS A 182 21.74 0.31 22.08
C HIS A 182 20.31 -0.14 21.79
N ARG A 183 19.81 -1.09 22.58
CA ARG A 183 18.42 -1.54 22.58
C ARG A 183 17.93 -1.65 24.02
N TRP A 184 16.73 -1.17 24.28
CA TRP A 184 16.10 -1.25 25.59
C TRP A 184 14.59 -1.48 25.47
N LYS A 185 13.94 -1.72 26.60
CA LYS A 185 12.48 -1.73 26.69
C LYS A 185 12.00 -0.28 26.78
N TRP A 186 11.20 0.19 25.83
CA TRP A 186 10.86 1.62 25.72
C TRP A 186 10.27 2.18 27.02
N SER A 187 9.31 1.47 27.60
CA SER A 187 8.65 1.82 28.87
C SER A 187 9.53 1.72 30.12
N THR A 188 10.82 1.44 30.00
CA THR A 188 11.80 1.60 31.10
C THR A 188 12.48 2.97 31.12
N GLY A 189 12.16 3.82 30.15
CA GLY A 189 12.61 5.20 30.08
C GLY A 189 14.12 5.35 30.15
N THR A 190 14.58 6.49 30.65
CA THR A 190 16.00 6.86 30.67
C THR A 190 16.83 5.98 31.62
N PHE A 191 16.34 5.73 32.83
CA PHE A 191 17.14 5.11 33.91
C PHE A 191 16.69 3.71 34.34
N GLY A 192 15.76 3.07 33.62
CA GLY A 192 15.35 1.69 33.90
C GLY A 192 14.12 1.53 34.80
N SER A 193 13.49 2.64 35.21
CA SER A 193 12.25 2.65 35.98
C SER A 193 11.01 2.65 35.06
N SER A 194 9.85 2.26 35.57
CA SER A 194 8.59 2.35 34.82
C SER A 194 8.39 3.75 34.24
N ASN A 195 8.02 3.81 32.96
CA ASN A 195 7.84 5.03 32.19
C ASN A 195 6.64 4.90 31.24
N ASP A 196 6.21 6.02 30.65
CA ASP A 196 5.11 6.02 29.68
C ASP A 196 5.49 5.25 28.39
N LYS A 197 4.53 4.53 27.81
CA LYS A 197 4.72 3.75 26.57
C LYS A 197 4.10 4.47 25.38
N ARG A 198 4.63 5.67 25.14
CA ARG A 198 4.30 6.50 23.98
C ARG A 198 5.52 7.33 23.58
N LEU A 199 5.45 8.00 22.44
CA LEU A 199 6.43 8.96 21.95
C LEU A 199 5.73 10.31 21.74
N ASP A 200 6.33 11.37 22.28
CA ASP A 200 5.70 12.70 22.35
C ASP A 200 6.57 13.83 21.80
N GLY A 201 7.89 13.65 21.75
CA GLY A 201 8.76 14.66 21.16
C GLY A 201 10.25 14.38 21.27
N THR A 202 11.03 15.31 20.75
CA THR A 202 12.49 15.36 20.85
C THR A 202 12.88 16.72 21.39
N ASP A 203 13.87 16.75 22.26
CA ASP A 203 14.43 17.97 22.82
C ASP A 203 15.93 18.07 22.51
N PHE A 204 16.36 19.26 22.11
CA PHE A 204 17.74 19.61 21.88
C PHE A 204 18.16 20.74 22.82
N PHE A 205 19.03 20.40 23.77
CA PHE A 205 19.44 21.32 24.82
C PHE A 205 20.96 21.53 24.82
N GLY A 206 21.39 22.80 24.88
CA GLY A 206 22.77 23.20 25.08
C GLY A 206 23.16 23.12 26.55
N TYR A 207 23.41 21.90 27.01
CA TYR A 207 23.73 21.52 28.38
C TYR A 207 24.97 22.23 28.95
N THR A 208 26.01 22.46 28.15
CA THR A 208 27.27 23.08 28.61
C THR A 208 27.71 24.29 27.79
N ALA A 209 28.63 25.08 28.36
CA ALA A 209 29.30 26.17 27.64
C ALA A 209 30.12 25.71 26.42
N ASN A 210 30.41 24.41 26.32
CA ASN A 210 31.16 23.84 25.21
C ASN A 210 30.26 23.27 24.10
N ASP A 211 28.93 23.34 24.28
CA ASP A 211 28.00 22.79 23.32
C ASP A 211 27.88 23.68 22.09
N GLU A 212 28.02 23.06 20.93
CA GLU A 212 27.86 23.68 19.61
C GLU A 212 27.53 22.56 18.62
N MET A 213 26.24 22.21 18.55
CA MET A 213 25.72 21.09 17.77
C MET A 213 24.76 21.60 16.71
N TYR A 214 25.05 21.31 15.44
CA TYR A 214 24.20 21.67 14.32
C TYR A 214 23.28 20.49 14.00
N ILE A 215 22.00 20.77 13.81
CA ILE A 215 20.95 19.79 13.47
C ILE A 215 20.35 20.16 12.12
N ASP A 216 20.21 19.15 11.26
CA ASP A 216 19.62 19.31 9.93
C ASP A 216 18.80 18.06 9.52
N ASP A 217 17.96 18.17 8.50
CA ASP A 217 17.12 17.09 7.95
C ASP A 217 16.31 16.31 9.03
N TYR A 218 15.68 17.04 9.95
CA TYR A 218 14.88 16.42 11.01
C TYR A 218 13.58 15.87 10.43
N ASN A 219 13.28 14.59 10.69
CA ASN A 219 12.00 14.01 10.34
C ASN A 219 11.51 12.99 11.37
N ILE A 220 10.19 12.81 11.37
CA ILE A 220 9.50 11.78 12.15
C ILE A 220 8.68 10.96 11.18
N VAL A 221 8.87 9.65 11.23
CA VAL A 221 8.16 8.71 10.37
C VAL A 221 7.49 7.66 11.23
N HIS A 222 6.21 7.38 10.97
CA HIS A 222 5.42 6.42 11.74
C HIS A 222 4.92 5.29 10.84
N THR A 223 5.15 4.06 11.26
CA THR A 223 4.51 2.87 10.70
C THR A 223 3.45 2.41 11.71
N PRO A 224 2.15 2.71 11.49
CA PRO A 224 1.09 2.32 12.39
C PRO A 224 1.03 0.80 12.54
N TYR A 225 0.81 0.33 13.76
CA TYR A 225 0.45 -1.06 13.97
C TYR A 225 -1.02 -1.27 13.60
N THR A 226 -1.28 -2.16 12.64
CA THR A 226 -2.64 -2.64 12.38
C THR A 226 -2.73 -4.06 12.94
N SER A 227 -3.59 -4.29 13.92
CA SER A 227 -3.85 -5.66 14.37
C SER A 227 -4.49 -6.44 13.21
N LYS A 228 -4.05 -7.68 13.01
CA LYS A 228 -4.55 -8.55 11.95
C LYS A 228 -5.65 -9.47 12.49
N VAL A 229 -6.77 -9.54 11.80
CA VAL A 229 -7.82 -10.53 11.99
C VAL A 229 -7.86 -11.44 10.77
N SER A 230 -7.97 -12.75 10.98
CA SER A 230 -8.01 -13.73 9.89
C SER A 230 -9.27 -14.57 9.99
N SER A 231 -9.84 -14.95 8.85
CA SER A 231 -11.00 -15.84 8.82
C SER A 231 -10.61 -17.25 9.28
N THR A 232 -11.58 -18.02 9.77
CA THR A 232 -11.46 -19.48 9.84
C THR A 232 -11.40 -20.05 8.42
N THR A 233 -10.96 -21.31 8.28
CA THR A 233 -11.00 -22.02 6.98
C THR A 233 -12.41 -22.38 6.53
N ILE A 234 -13.38 -22.40 7.46
CA ILE A 234 -14.80 -22.63 7.15
C ILE A 234 -15.38 -21.39 6.45
N GLY A 235 -14.97 -20.19 6.86
CA GLY A 235 -15.57 -18.95 6.40
C GLY A 235 -16.95 -18.71 7.02
N GLY A 236 -17.78 -17.92 6.36
CA GLY A 236 -19.09 -17.50 6.87
C GLY A 236 -19.48 -16.09 6.45
N GLN A 237 -20.38 -15.46 7.21
CA GLN A 237 -20.77 -14.07 7.00
C GLN A 237 -19.74 -13.11 7.62
N TRP A 238 -19.47 -11.99 6.96
CA TRP A 238 -18.47 -11.03 7.42
C TRP A 238 -18.75 -10.53 8.84
N ASN A 239 -20.01 -10.23 9.17
CA ASN A 239 -20.36 -9.69 10.49
C ASN A 239 -20.60 -10.76 11.57
N LEU A 240 -20.29 -12.03 11.30
CA LEU A 240 -20.46 -13.13 12.26
C LEU A 240 -19.14 -13.50 12.94
N ALA A 241 -19.12 -13.53 14.28
CA ALA A 241 -17.93 -13.84 15.06
C ALA A 241 -17.28 -15.19 14.71
N SER A 242 -18.07 -16.23 14.43
CA SER A 242 -17.57 -17.57 14.09
C SER A 242 -16.82 -17.64 12.74
N THR A 243 -16.96 -16.63 11.89
CA THR A 243 -16.20 -16.49 10.64
C THR A 243 -14.72 -16.19 10.92
N TRP A 244 -14.38 -15.66 12.09
CA TRP A 244 -13.07 -15.10 12.39
C TRP A 244 -12.37 -15.84 13.53
N LEU A 245 -11.04 -15.97 13.43
CA LEU A 245 -10.24 -16.57 14.48
C LEU A 245 -10.44 -15.79 15.80
N ASN A 246 -10.56 -16.55 16.90
CA ASN A 246 -10.82 -16.04 18.24
C ASN A 246 -12.16 -15.29 18.40
N GLY A 247 -13.09 -15.38 17.44
CA GLY A 247 -14.40 -14.73 17.53
C GLY A 247 -14.38 -13.22 17.29
N ASN A 248 -13.28 -12.67 16.76
CA ASN A 248 -13.10 -11.24 16.58
C ASN A 248 -13.63 -10.78 15.22
N VAL A 249 -14.81 -10.17 15.18
CA VAL A 249 -15.31 -9.54 13.95
C VAL A 249 -14.41 -8.34 13.58
N PRO A 250 -13.95 -8.22 12.30
CA PRO A 250 -13.07 -7.14 11.89
C PRO A 250 -13.62 -5.73 12.10
N VAL A 251 -12.79 -4.88 12.71
CA VAL A 251 -13.07 -3.44 12.88
C VAL A 251 -12.23 -2.57 11.95
N GLU A 252 -12.51 -1.26 11.96
CA GLU A 252 -12.05 -0.23 11.01
C GLU A 252 -10.54 -0.22 10.72
N ASN A 253 -9.73 -0.30 11.77
CA ASN A 253 -8.27 -0.15 11.70
C ASN A 253 -7.51 -1.49 11.78
N GLN A 254 -8.17 -2.60 11.43
CA GLN A 254 -7.57 -3.92 11.44
C GLN A 254 -7.31 -4.44 10.03
N THR A 255 -6.13 -5.01 9.83
CA THR A 255 -5.87 -5.77 8.61
C THR A 255 -6.74 -7.03 8.64
N VAL A 256 -7.50 -7.26 7.58
CA VAL A 256 -8.31 -8.47 7.40
C VAL A 256 -7.60 -9.42 6.45
N GLU A 257 -7.54 -10.69 6.82
CA GLU A 257 -7.17 -11.77 5.91
C GLU A 257 -8.30 -12.79 5.78
N ILE A 258 -8.80 -12.99 4.57
CA ILE A 258 -9.63 -14.15 4.23
C ILE A 258 -8.67 -15.25 3.78
N VAL A 259 -8.48 -16.26 4.63
CA VAL A 259 -7.47 -17.30 4.39
C VAL A 259 -7.81 -18.18 3.19
N ALA A 260 -6.80 -18.81 2.59
CA ALA A 260 -7.01 -19.72 1.47
C ALA A 260 -8.00 -20.85 1.84
N GLY A 261 -8.88 -21.19 0.90
CA GLY A 261 -9.93 -22.20 1.09
C GLY A 261 -11.20 -21.69 1.79
N ALA A 262 -11.13 -20.58 2.55
CA ALA A 262 -12.30 -19.98 3.18
C ALA A 262 -13.18 -19.25 2.15
N THR A 263 -14.49 -19.17 2.42
CA THR A 263 -15.41 -18.29 1.72
C THR A 263 -16.07 -17.35 2.72
N VAL A 264 -15.79 -16.05 2.61
CA VAL A 264 -16.44 -15.02 3.43
C VAL A 264 -17.43 -14.25 2.57
N THR A 265 -18.66 -14.12 3.06
CA THR A 265 -19.76 -13.45 2.36
C THR A 265 -20.12 -12.15 3.05
N LEU A 266 -20.21 -11.05 2.30
CA LEU A 266 -20.73 -9.79 2.81
C LEU A 266 -22.24 -9.89 3.01
N ASP A 267 -22.67 -9.55 4.21
CA ASP A 267 -24.08 -9.48 4.66
C ASP A 267 -24.53 -8.03 4.91
N GLY A 268 -23.67 -7.06 4.59
CA GLY A 268 -23.93 -5.63 4.63
C GLY A 268 -22.80 -4.85 3.97
N ASN A 269 -22.99 -3.55 3.75
CA ASN A 269 -21.90 -2.67 3.34
C ASN A 269 -20.87 -2.60 4.47
N ILE A 270 -19.59 -2.69 4.12
CA ILE A 270 -18.47 -2.49 5.04
C ILE A 270 -17.94 -1.09 4.80
N THR A 271 -18.14 -0.20 5.76
CA THR A 271 -17.64 1.19 5.70
C THR A 271 -16.40 1.35 6.58
N ASP A 272 -15.72 2.49 6.40
CA ASP A 272 -14.59 2.91 7.23
C ASP A 272 -13.51 1.84 7.37
N ARG A 273 -13.31 1.05 6.30
CA ARG A 273 -12.20 0.12 6.25
C ARG A 273 -10.91 0.85 5.93
N ASN A 274 -10.25 1.29 7.00
CA ASN A 274 -9.07 2.14 6.99
C ASN A 274 -7.75 1.34 7.10
N SER A 275 -7.85 0.02 6.92
CA SER A 275 -6.72 -0.90 6.88
C SER A 275 -6.91 -1.96 5.78
N ASN A 276 -5.89 -2.79 5.56
CA ASN A 276 -5.82 -3.68 4.42
C ASN A 276 -6.86 -4.80 4.51
N THR A 277 -7.57 -5.07 3.40
CA THR A 277 -8.37 -6.28 3.22
C THR A 277 -7.66 -7.19 2.21
N ILE A 278 -7.15 -8.33 2.68
CA ILE A 278 -6.38 -9.30 1.91
C ILE A 278 -7.23 -10.55 1.70
N VAL A 279 -7.44 -10.94 0.44
CA VAL A 279 -8.26 -12.09 0.06
C VAL A 279 -7.37 -13.16 -0.55
N ASN A 280 -7.09 -14.22 0.22
CA ASN A 280 -6.39 -15.43 -0.23
C ASN A 280 -7.37 -16.57 -0.55
N GLY A 281 -8.57 -16.55 0.03
CA GLY A 281 -9.68 -17.47 -0.26
C GLY A 281 -10.69 -16.91 -1.25
N THR A 282 -11.96 -16.94 -0.88
CA THR A 282 -13.07 -16.36 -1.65
C THR A 282 -13.73 -15.24 -0.85
N LEU A 283 -13.87 -14.07 -1.47
CA LEU A 283 -14.76 -13.03 -0.99
C LEU A 283 -16.01 -13.00 -1.88
N ASN A 284 -17.17 -13.23 -1.28
CA ASN A 284 -18.46 -13.00 -1.93
C ASN A 284 -19.03 -11.66 -1.50
N CYS A 285 -19.00 -10.69 -2.40
CA CYS A 285 -19.48 -9.35 -2.10
C CYS A 285 -21.01 -9.22 -2.11
N ASN A 286 -21.75 -10.21 -2.66
CA ASN A 286 -23.13 -9.99 -3.07
C ASN A 286 -23.25 -8.64 -3.81
N SER A 287 -24.25 -7.83 -3.49
CA SER A 287 -24.39 -6.46 -4.01
C SER A 287 -23.82 -5.38 -3.06
N TYR A 288 -23.11 -5.76 -2.00
CA TYR A 288 -22.57 -4.83 -1.01
C TYR A 288 -21.20 -4.30 -1.39
N ASN A 289 -20.83 -3.15 -0.82
CA ASN A 289 -19.53 -2.55 -1.03
C ASN A 289 -18.61 -2.62 0.19
N ILE A 290 -17.30 -2.53 -0.08
CA ILE A 290 -16.26 -2.23 0.92
C ILE A 290 -15.69 -0.84 0.61
N SER A 291 -15.79 0.09 1.55
CA SER A 291 -15.28 1.47 1.45
C SER A 291 -14.44 1.84 2.67
N GLY A 292 -13.66 2.93 2.56
CA GLY A 292 -12.70 3.39 3.58
C GLY A 292 -11.33 3.71 2.98
N SER A 293 -10.36 4.12 3.80
CA SER A 293 -9.04 4.54 3.34
C SER A 293 -8.02 3.42 3.13
N GLY A 294 -8.35 2.19 3.51
CA GLY A 294 -7.48 1.03 3.44
C GLY A 294 -7.24 0.52 2.02
N ASN A 295 -6.36 -0.47 1.88
CA ASN A 295 -6.12 -1.14 0.61
C ASN A 295 -6.98 -2.40 0.47
N PHE A 296 -7.29 -2.78 -0.76
CA PHE A 296 -7.91 -4.05 -1.09
C PHE A 296 -6.95 -4.88 -1.95
N VAL A 297 -6.70 -6.13 -1.57
CA VAL A 297 -5.82 -7.05 -2.29
C VAL A 297 -6.53 -8.38 -2.53
N LEU A 298 -6.79 -8.68 -3.81
CA LEU A 298 -7.21 -10.02 -4.25
C LEU A 298 -5.95 -10.77 -4.69
N SER A 299 -5.53 -11.79 -3.95
CA SER A 299 -4.30 -12.54 -4.23
C SER A 299 -4.42 -13.44 -5.48
N ALA A 300 -3.28 -13.91 -5.98
CA ALA A 300 -3.27 -14.96 -7.02
C ALA A 300 -4.05 -16.19 -6.54
N TYR A 301 -4.79 -16.82 -7.44
CA TYR A 301 -5.66 -17.97 -7.18
C TYR A 301 -6.86 -17.76 -6.26
N ALA A 302 -6.99 -16.59 -5.62
CA ALA A 302 -8.16 -16.21 -4.86
C ALA A 302 -9.37 -15.96 -5.78
N THR A 303 -10.57 -15.88 -5.20
CA THR A 303 -11.82 -15.68 -5.93
C THR A 303 -12.58 -14.46 -5.43
N LEU A 304 -13.08 -13.64 -6.34
CA LEU A 304 -14.00 -12.55 -6.05
C LEU A 304 -15.35 -12.82 -6.73
N LEU A 305 -16.42 -12.97 -5.93
CA LEU A 305 -17.80 -12.94 -6.43
C LEU A 305 -18.32 -11.50 -6.37
N ILE A 306 -18.77 -11.02 -7.52
CA ILE A 306 -19.10 -9.63 -7.81
C ILE A 306 -20.58 -9.56 -8.15
N GLY A 307 -21.38 -8.86 -7.34
CA GLY A 307 -22.81 -8.65 -7.58
C GLY A 307 -23.21 -7.20 -7.90
N SER A 308 -22.28 -6.24 -7.82
CA SER A 308 -22.56 -4.84 -8.19
C SER A 308 -22.78 -4.69 -9.70
N GLU A 309 -23.79 -3.93 -10.12
CA GLU A 309 -24.05 -3.57 -11.53
C GLU A 309 -22.85 -2.90 -12.21
N ASN A 310 -22.01 -2.21 -11.44
CA ASN A 310 -20.82 -1.52 -11.93
C ASN A 310 -19.57 -2.40 -11.94
N GLY A 311 -19.67 -3.66 -11.50
CA GLY A 311 -18.56 -4.59 -11.41
C GLY A 311 -17.51 -4.17 -10.39
N ILE A 312 -16.27 -4.02 -10.85
CA ILE A 312 -15.13 -3.56 -10.05
C ILE A 312 -14.43 -2.38 -10.71
N SER A 313 -13.99 -1.41 -9.89
CA SER A 313 -13.32 -0.19 -10.35
C SER A 313 -11.97 -0.01 -9.69
N LEU A 314 -11.02 0.61 -10.39
CA LEU A 314 -9.70 0.97 -9.84
C LEU A 314 -9.71 2.23 -8.96
N THR A 315 -10.62 3.19 -9.22
CA THR A 315 -10.52 4.54 -8.60
C THR A 315 -11.86 5.22 -8.30
N SER A 316 -12.97 4.83 -8.92
CA SER A 316 -14.28 5.45 -8.66
C SER A 316 -14.99 4.83 -7.45
N ALA A 317 -15.88 5.58 -6.81
CA ALA A 317 -16.79 5.08 -5.78
C ALA A 317 -17.95 4.27 -6.39
N THR A 318 -17.62 3.31 -7.26
CA THR A 318 -18.56 2.41 -7.93
C THR A 318 -18.04 0.97 -7.86
N GLY A 319 -18.95 0.01 -7.97
CA GLY A 319 -18.62 -1.42 -7.89
C GLY A 319 -18.62 -1.95 -6.45
N ASN A 320 -18.23 -3.21 -6.26
CA ASN A 320 -18.18 -3.83 -4.93
C ASN A 320 -16.99 -3.34 -4.08
N ILE A 321 -15.88 -2.94 -4.69
CA ILE A 321 -14.68 -2.48 -3.96
C ILE A 321 -14.50 -0.99 -4.22
N GLN A 322 -14.66 -0.19 -3.17
CA GLN A 322 -14.73 1.28 -3.21
C GLN A 322 -13.74 1.97 -2.27
N VAL A 323 -12.78 1.24 -1.71
CA VAL A 323 -11.72 1.85 -0.88
C VAL A 323 -10.93 2.90 -1.65
N THR A 324 -10.42 3.92 -0.96
CA THR A 324 -9.63 5.00 -1.59
C THR A 324 -8.14 4.70 -1.65
N GLY A 325 -7.67 3.70 -0.87
CA GLY A 325 -6.35 3.12 -1.05
C GLY A 325 -6.23 2.29 -2.33
N ILE A 326 -5.14 1.55 -2.45
CA ILE A 326 -4.84 0.71 -3.60
C ILE A 326 -5.88 -0.41 -3.70
N ARG A 327 -6.42 -0.61 -4.92
CA ARG A 327 -7.27 -1.76 -5.28
C ARG A 327 -6.49 -2.71 -6.19
N ALA A 328 -5.88 -3.72 -5.60
CA ALA A 328 -5.06 -4.70 -6.32
C ALA A 328 -5.88 -5.93 -6.72
N PHE A 329 -6.28 -5.99 -7.99
CA PHE A 329 -6.93 -7.14 -8.61
C PHE A 329 -5.90 -7.98 -9.37
N ASN A 330 -5.64 -9.21 -8.94
CA ASN A 330 -4.57 -10.02 -9.49
C ASN A 330 -4.98 -10.73 -10.80
N GLN A 331 -4.09 -10.72 -11.80
CA GLN A 331 -4.30 -11.36 -13.10
C GLN A 331 -4.38 -12.89 -13.06
N PHE A 332 -3.94 -13.51 -11.96
CA PHE A 332 -4.00 -14.96 -11.73
C PHE A 332 -5.17 -15.36 -10.80
N ALA A 333 -6.08 -14.44 -10.50
CA ALA A 333 -7.28 -14.69 -9.68
C ALA A 333 -8.49 -15.12 -10.52
N ASN A 334 -9.54 -15.57 -9.82
CA ASN A 334 -10.81 -15.98 -10.39
C ASN A 334 -11.87 -14.88 -10.16
N TYR A 335 -12.60 -14.52 -11.21
CA TYR A 335 -13.62 -13.48 -11.15
C TYR A 335 -14.97 -14.06 -11.52
N ILE A 336 -15.96 -13.87 -10.66
CA ILE A 336 -17.32 -14.39 -10.85
C ILE A 336 -18.29 -13.22 -10.83
N TYR A 337 -18.95 -12.96 -11.96
CA TYR A 337 -20.04 -11.99 -12.03
C TYR A 337 -21.35 -12.70 -11.78
N SER A 338 -21.97 -12.41 -10.63
CA SER A 338 -23.12 -13.15 -10.09
C SER A 338 -24.27 -12.26 -9.61
N GLY A 339 -24.36 -11.04 -10.14
CA GLY A 339 -25.47 -10.13 -9.86
C GLY A 339 -26.80 -10.61 -10.47
N ASN A 340 -27.89 -9.97 -10.04
CA ASN A 340 -29.25 -10.23 -10.55
C ASN A 340 -29.74 -9.16 -11.54
N THR A 341 -29.00 -8.07 -11.69
CA THR A 341 -29.22 -7.01 -12.69
C THR A 341 -28.11 -7.07 -13.73
N THR A 342 -28.24 -6.32 -14.83
CA THR A 342 -27.16 -6.21 -15.83
C THR A 342 -25.90 -5.68 -15.17
N GLN A 343 -24.78 -6.37 -15.36
CA GLN A 343 -23.47 -5.95 -14.84
C GLN A 343 -22.54 -5.49 -15.96
N ASN A 344 -21.66 -4.56 -15.64
CA ASN A 344 -20.42 -4.34 -16.37
C ASN A 344 -19.27 -5.04 -15.65
N THR A 345 -18.23 -5.44 -16.38
CA THR A 345 -17.04 -5.96 -15.71
C THR A 345 -16.30 -4.88 -14.91
N GLY A 346 -16.32 -3.65 -15.44
CA GLY A 346 -15.65 -2.50 -14.87
C GLY A 346 -14.16 -2.43 -15.24
N ASN A 347 -13.55 -1.25 -15.05
CA ASN A 347 -12.15 -1.01 -15.39
C ASN A 347 -11.16 -1.62 -14.37
N GLY A 348 -11.67 -2.19 -13.27
CA GLY A 348 -10.90 -2.96 -12.31
C GLY A 348 -10.59 -4.38 -12.75
N LEU A 349 -11.29 -4.94 -13.74
CA LEU A 349 -11.00 -6.28 -14.26
C LEU A 349 -9.65 -6.25 -15.00
N PRO A 350 -8.65 -7.05 -14.61
CA PRO A 350 -7.37 -7.09 -15.31
C PRO A 350 -7.52 -7.53 -16.77
N ALA A 351 -6.61 -7.06 -17.64
CA ALA A 351 -6.60 -7.43 -19.06
C ALA A 351 -6.42 -8.95 -19.29
N SER A 352 -5.84 -9.66 -18.32
CA SER A 352 -5.77 -11.11 -18.26
C SER A 352 -6.24 -11.59 -16.90
N VAL A 353 -7.07 -12.64 -16.87
CA VAL A 353 -7.53 -13.29 -15.64
C VAL A 353 -7.31 -14.79 -15.71
N LYS A 354 -7.21 -15.47 -14.55
CA LYS A 354 -7.10 -16.94 -14.56
C LYS A 354 -8.40 -17.57 -15.00
N ASN A 355 -9.48 -17.31 -14.25
CA ASN A 355 -10.79 -17.84 -14.55
C ASN A 355 -11.82 -16.71 -14.59
N LEU A 356 -12.73 -16.76 -15.56
CA LEU A 356 -13.89 -15.87 -15.64
C LEU A 356 -15.16 -16.72 -15.63
N THR A 357 -16.04 -16.44 -14.68
CA THR A 357 -17.34 -17.10 -14.58
C THR A 357 -18.45 -16.07 -14.73
N ILE A 358 -19.37 -16.35 -15.64
CA ILE A 358 -20.60 -15.58 -15.86
C ILE A 358 -21.74 -16.38 -15.26
N ASN A 359 -22.25 -15.90 -14.12
CA ASN A 359 -23.34 -16.51 -13.36
C ASN A 359 -24.40 -15.45 -13.02
N ASN A 360 -24.76 -14.62 -13.98
CA ASN A 360 -25.69 -13.51 -13.82
C ASN A 360 -26.88 -13.73 -14.76
N PHE A 361 -28.09 -13.87 -14.24
CA PHE A 361 -29.27 -14.21 -15.05
C PHE A 361 -29.65 -13.15 -16.10
N ALA A 362 -29.29 -11.88 -15.90
CA ALA A 362 -29.56 -10.81 -16.85
C ALA A 362 -28.51 -10.81 -17.97
N SER A 363 -27.35 -10.18 -17.72
CA SER A 363 -26.21 -10.19 -18.62
C SER A 363 -25.00 -9.53 -17.98
N VAL A 364 -23.82 -9.80 -18.54
CA VAL A 364 -22.57 -9.12 -18.20
C VAL A 364 -22.00 -8.49 -19.47
N THR A 365 -21.63 -7.21 -19.41
CA THR A 365 -20.95 -6.51 -20.51
C THR A 365 -19.48 -6.31 -20.18
N LEU A 366 -18.62 -6.75 -21.09
CA LEU A 366 -17.18 -6.64 -20.98
C LEU A 366 -16.73 -5.19 -21.21
N SER A 367 -16.01 -4.61 -20.25
CA SER A 367 -15.58 -3.20 -20.30
C SER A 367 -14.29 -2.96 -21.09
N ALA A 368 -13.48 -4.00 -21.35
CA ALA A 368 -12.24 -3.92 -22.13
C ALA A 368 -11.93 -5.28 -22.78
N ASN A 369 -10.92 -5.36 -23.65
CA ASN A 369 -10.42 -6.66 -24.09
C ASN A 369 -9.94 -7.49 -22.88
N THR A 370 -10.31 -8.77 -22.81
CA THR A 370 -9.95 -9.64 -21.70
C THR A 370 -9.50 -11.00 -22.19
N SER A 371 -8.34 -11.45 -21.69
CA SER A 371 -7.85 -12.81 -21.85
C SER A 371 -8.17 -13.65 -20.61
N VAL A 372 -8.63 -14.89 -20.82
CA VAL A 372 -8.90 -15.87 -19.78
C VAL A 372 -7.92 -17.01 -19.98
N SER A 373 -6.95 -17.15 -19.08
CA SER A 373 -5.85 -18.10 -19.26
C SER A 373 -6.21 -19.53 -18.85
N GLY A 374 -7.18 -19.71 -17.96
CA GLY A 374 -7.63 -20.99 -17.43
C GLY A 374 -9.01 -21.35 -17.98
N ALA A 375 -10.06 -21.11 -17.20
CA ALA A 375 -11.42 -21.52 -17.51
C ALA A 375 -12.36 -20.33 -17.74
N LEU A 376 -13.12 -20.38 -18.84
CA LEU A 376 -14.30 -19.55 -19.06
C LEU A 376 -15.54 -20.40 -18.77
N ASN A 377 -16.30 -20.02 -17.75
CA ASN A 377 -17.53 -20.71 -17.36
C ASN A 377 -18.75 -19.82 -17.65
N LEU A 378 -19.56 -20.21 -18.62
CA LEU A 378 -20.85 -19.60 -18.90
C LEU A 378 -21.93 -20.45 -18.21
N ILE A 379 -22.32 -20.02 -17.01
CA ILE A 379 -23.23 -20.76 -16.13
C ILE A 379 -24.64 -20.19 -16.24
N ASN A 380 -24.79 -18.87 -16.18
CA ASN A 380 -26.07 -18.17 -16.33
C ASN A 380 -25.88 -16.82 -17.04
N GLY A 381 -26.83 -16.49 -17.91
CA GLY A 381 -26.92 -15.25 -18.70
C GLY A 381 -25.84 -15.05 -19.76
N ASN A 382 -26.04 -14.00 -20.57
CA ASN A 382 -25.20 -13.74 -21.74
C ASN A 382 -24.00 -12.86 -21.37
N LEU A 383 -22.88 -13.07 -22.07
CA LEU A 383 -21.71 -12.18 -22.01
C LEU A 383 -21.65 -11.34 -23.28
N LEU A 384 -21.78 -10.03 -23.14
CA LEU A 384 -21.69 -9.07 -24.24
C LEU A 384 -20.25 -8.56 -24.31
N THR A 385 -19.61 -8.67 -25.47
CA THR A 385 -18.28 -8.07 -25.66
C THR A 385 -18.33 -6.73 -26.38
N SER A 386 -19.46 -6.38 -27.01
CA SER A 386 -19.59 -5.13 -27.78
C SER A 386 -18.45 -4.99 -28.82
N THR A 387 -17.63 -3.94 -28.73
CA THR A 387 -16.44 -3.76 -29.58
C THR A 387 -15.22 -4.52 -29.06
N ASN A 388 -15.23 -4.97 -27.80
CA ASN A 388 -14.14 -5.72 -27.18
C ASN A 388 -14.11 -7.17 -27.67
N THR A 389 -13.00 -7.83 -27.35
CA THR A 389 -12.76 -9.26 -27.59
C THR A 389 -12.49 -9.97 -26.28
N LEU A 390 -13.23 -11.06 -26.07
CA LEU A 390 -12.90 -12.05 -25.06
C LEU A 390 -12.00 -13.12 -25.69
N SER A 391 -10.82 -13.35 -25.13
CA SER A 391 -9.90 -14.39 -25.59
C SER A 391 -9.79 -15.52 -24.58
N LEU A 392 -10.01 -16.77 -24.98
CA LEU A 392 -9.79 -17.95 -24.14
C LEU A 392 -8.48 -18.65 -24.53
N GLY A 393 -7.66 -18.93 -23.52
CA GLY A 393 -6.30 -19.42 -23.67
C GLY A 393 -5.27 -18.30 -23.85
N THR A 394 -4.00 -18.66 -23.78
CA THR A 394 -2.86 -17.72 -23.94
C THR A 394 -1.80 -18.20 -24.93
N SER A 395 -1.78 -19.49 -25.29
CA SER A 395 -0.81 -20.05 -26.23
C SER A 395 -1.30 -21.39 -26.77
N ILE A 396 -0.56 -21.95 -27.73
CA ILE A 396 -0.80 -23.32 -28.23
C ILE A 396 -0.62 -24.42 -27.16
N THR A 397 0.09 -24.12 -26.08
CA THR A 397 0.29 -25.02 -24.93
C THR A 397 -0.68 -24.73 -23.77
N ASN A 398 -1.45 -23.64 -23.86
CA ASN A 398 -2.47 -23.27 -22.89
C ASN A 398 -3.71 -22.73 -23.62
N LEU A 399 -4.58 -23.64 -24.05
CA LEU A 399 -5.78 -23.35 -24.83
C LEU A 399 -6.95 -22.82 -23.98
N GLY A 400 -6.86 -22.99 -22.66
CA GLY A 400 -7.97 -22.77 -21.73
C GLY A 400 -9.12 -23.77 -21.90
N THR A 401 -10.04 -23.76 -20.94
CA THR A 401 -11.22 -24.63 -20.89
C THR A 401 -12.49 -23.80 -20.99
N LEU A 402 -13.42 -24.22 -21.86
CA LEU A 402 -14.75 -23.63 -21.96
C LEU A 402 -15.76 -24.57 -21.32
N THR A 403 -16.50 -24.06 -20.34
CA THR A 403 -17.73 -24.70 -19.83
C THR A 403 -18.91 -23.83 -20.24
N ASN A 404 -19.86 -24.38 -21.00
CA ASN A 404 -21.07 -23.68 -21.41
C ASN A 404 -22.31 -24.47 -20.97
N SER A 405 -22.85 -24.11 -19.81
CA SER A 405 -24.07 -24.71 -19.25
C SER A 405 -25.32 -23.89 -19.60
N ALA A 406 -25.19 -22.56 -19.63
CA ALA A 406 -26.18 -21.66 -20.16
C ALA A 406 -25.52 -20.36 -20.67
N GLY A 407 -26.30 -19.53 -21.35
CA GLY A 407 -25.80 -18.28 -21.90
C GLY A 407 -24.97 -18.45 -23.17
N LYS A 408 -24.59 -17.32 -23.74
CA LYS A 408 -23.82 -17.22 -24.99
C LYS A 408 -23.06 -15.91 -25.03
N ILE A 409 -22.09 -15.84 -25.92
CA ILE A 409 -21.30 -14.64 -26.16
C ILE A 409 -21.94 -13.84 -27.30
N LEU A 410 -22.22 -12.57 -27.04
CA LEU A 410 -22.71 -11.60 -28.02
C LEU A 410 -21.57 -10.65 -28.38
N GLY A 411 -20.89 -10.92 -29.49
CA GLY A 411 -19.73 -10.16 -29.94
C GLY A 411 -18.53 -11.05 -30.29
N ASN A 412 -17.33 -10.49 -30.19
CA ASN A 412 -16.09 -11.16 -30.58
C ASN A 412 -15.61 -12.14 -29.50
N PHE A 413 -15.67 -13.44 -29.82
CA PHE A 413 -15.04 -14.49 -29.02
C PHE A 413 -13.86 -15.10 -29.77
N ASN A 414 -12.67 -14.92 -29.22
CA ASN A 414 -11.41 -15.47 -29.71
C ASN A 414 -11.00 -16.68 -28.87
N ARG A 415 -10.53 -17.74 -29.51
CA ARG A 415 -9.99 -18.92 -28.81
C ARG A 415 -8.62 -19.28 -29.36
N TRP A 416 -7.70 -19.63 -28.46
CA TRP A 416 -6.52 -20.42 -28.82
C TRP A 416 -6.94 -21.85 -29.11
N ILE A 417 -6.46 -22.40 -30.23
CA ILE A 417 -6.82 -23.73 -30.72
C ILE A 417 -5.54 -24.42 -31.21
N SER A 418 -5.49 -25.73 -31.03
CA SER A 418 -4.48 -26.61 -31.60
C SER A 418 -5.14 -27.94 -31.92
N ASN A 419 -4.89 -28.48 -33.12
CA ASN A 419 -5.31 -29.81 -33.62
C ASN A 419 -6.44 -30.47 -32.81
N SER A 420 -7.68 -30.27 -33.23
CA SER A 420 -8.85 -30.72 -32.45
C SER A 420 -9.91 -31.32 -33.35
N SER A 421 -10.59 -32.36 -32.85
CA SER A 421 -11.74 -32.94 -33.54
C SER A 421 -12.88 -31.93 -33.62
N ASN A 422 -13.18 -31.23 -32.53
CA ASN A 422 -14.26 -30.23 -32.47
C ASN A 422 -13.91 -29.07 -31.55
N ILE A 423 -14.30 -27.85 -31.93
CA ILE A 423 -14.15 -26.63 -31.12
C ILE A 423 -15.45 -25.81 -31.18
N LEU A 424 -16.12 -25.69 -30.02
CA LEU A 424 -17.35 -24.91 -29.87
C LEU A 424 -17.09 -23.41 -29.66
N PHE A 425 -17.84 -22.58 -30.37
CA PHE A 425 -18.02 -21.16 -30.10
C PHE A 425 -19.49 -20.89 -29.75
N PRO A 426 -19.83 -20.73 -28.46
CA PRO A 426 -21.20 -20.54 -28.02
C PRO A 426 -21.62 -19.08 -28.21
N VAL A 427 -21.76 -18.66 -29.47
CA VAL A 427 -22.11 -17.27 -29.85
C VAL A 427 -23.60 -17.12 -30.17
N GLY A 428 -24.07 -15.88 -30.18
CA GLY A 428 -25.44 -15.52 -30.55
C GLY A 428 -25.55 -14.18 -31.25
N THR A 429 -26.59 -14.02 -32.08
CA THR A 429 -26.90 -12.73 -32.72
C THR A 429 -27.70 -11.79 -31.82
N SER A 430 -28.32 -12.33 -30.76
CA SER A 430 -29.12 -11.56 -29.79
C SER A 430 -29.23 -12.31 -28.46
N ALA A 431 -29.77 -11.63 -27.44
CA ALA A 431 -29.99 -12.23 -26.13
C ALA A 431 -30.85 -13.51 -26.14
N THR A 432 -31.70 -13.71 -27.17
CA THR A 432 -32.61 -14.85 -27.29
C THR A 432 -32.22 -15.86 -28.38
N LYS A 433 -31.31 -15.51 -29.29
CA LYS A 433 -30.91 -16.37 -30.42
C LYS A 433 -29.53 -16.97 -30.21
N TYR A 434 -29.49 -18.28 -29.96
CA TYR A 434 -28.26 -19.06 -29.90
C TYR A 434 -27.90 -19.58 -31.30
N THR A 435 -26.73 -19.19 -31.80
CA THR A 435 -26.29 -19.45 -33.18
C THR A 435 -24.83 -19.89 -33.17
N PRO A 436 -24.52 -21.02 -32.52
CA PRO A 436 -23.14 -21.46 -32.28
C PRO A 436 -22.41 -21.78 -33.57
N VAL A 437 -21.08 -21.76 -33.50
CA VAL A 437 -20.20 -22.30 -34.53
C VAL A 437 -19.40 -23.45 -33.91
N GLU A 438 -19.36 -24.59 -34.59
CA GLU A 438 -18.47 -25.68 -34.26
C GLU A 438 -17.48 -25.84 -35.41
N LEU A 439 -16.19 -25.73 -35.11
CA LEU A 439 -15.12 -26.07 -36.05
C LEU A 439 -14.83 -27.55 -35.92
N SER A 440 -14.72 -28.27 -37.02
CA SER A 440 -14.52 -29.72 -37.02
C SER A 440 -13.26 -30.09 -37.79
N ASN A 441 -12.54 -31.11 -37.30
CA ASN A 441 -11.29 -31.59 -37.88
C ASN A 441 -10.26 -30.45 -38.08
N VAL A 442 -10.08 -29.64 -37.03
CA VAL A 442 -9.15 -28.51 -37.06
C VAL A 442 -7.71 -29.01 -37.19
N VAL A 443 -7.00 -28.50 -38.18
CA VAL A 443 -5.57 -28.77 -38.43
C VAL A 443 -4.76 -27.49 -38.25
N GLY A 444 -3.64 -27.61 -37.54
CA GLY A 444 -2.76 -26.50 -37.21
C GLY A 444 -3.07 -25.90 -35.83
N SER A 445 -2.37 -24.83 -35.50
CA SER A 445 -2.46 -24.17 -34.20
C SER A 445 -2.39 -22.66 -34.36
N GLY A 446 -3.19 -21.94 -33.57
CA GLY A 446 -3.28 -20.49 -33.65
C GLY A 446 -4.49 -19.99 -32.90
N THR A 447 -5.02 -18.85 -33.32
CA THR A 447 -6.27 -18.33 -32.78
C THR A 447 -7.38 -18.36 -33.82
N PHE A 448 -8.62 -18.34 -33.35
CA PHE A 448 -9.79 -18.18 -34.22
C PHE A 448 -10.84 -17.35 -33.51
N THR A 449 -11.32 -16.31 -34.18
CA THR A 449 -12.35 -15.41 -33.66
C THR A 449 -13.66 -15.62 -34.39
N VAL A 450 -14.74 -15.75 -33.61
CA VAL A 450 -16.11 -15.84 -34.11
C VAL A 450 -16.94 -14.71 -33.52
N ASN A 451 -17.72 -14.06 -34.37
CA ASN A 451 -18.78 -13.12 -33.98
C ASN A 451 -20.04 -13.39 -34.81
N ALA A 452 -21.16 -13.69 -34.15
CA ALA A 452 -22.45 -13.87 -34.80
C ALA A 452 -23.18 -12.51 -34.91
N ILE A 453 -23.53 -12.12 -36.13
CA ILE A 453 -24.05 -10.79 -36.44
C ILE A 453 -25.50 -10.91 -36.96
N PRO A 454 -26.47 -10.15 -36.41
CA PRO A 454 -27.81 -10.10 -36.95
C PRO A 454 -27.87 -9.37 -38.29
N GLY A 455 -28.79 -9.78 -39.16
CA GLY A 455 -29.01 -9.18 -40.48
C GLY A 455 -28.40 -10.00 -41.61
N MET A 456 -28.69 -9.59 -42.84
CA MET A 456 -28.16 -10.25 -44.04
C MET A 456 -26.67 -10.02 -44.16
N HIS A 457 -25.95 -11.02 -44.66
CA HIS A 457 -24.54 -10.86 -45.00
C HIS A 457 -24.38 -9.78 -46.08
N PRO A 458 -23.49 -8.78 -45.91
CA PRO A 458 -23.38 -7.64 -46.84
C PRO A 458 -23.12 -8.00 -48.30
N ASN A 459 -22.48 -9.14 -48.54
CA ASN A 459 -22.13 -9.62 -49.88
C ASN A 459 -22.98 -10.81 -50.36
N ALA A 460 -24.06 -11.17 -49.67
CA ALA A 460 -24.86 -12.31 -50.09
C ALA A 460 -25.78 -11.95 -51.28
N PRO A 461 -25.78 -12.73 -52.38
CA PRO A 461 -26.63 -12.48 -53.54
C PRO A 461 -28.05 -13.03 -53.33
N GLY A 462 -29.06 -12.30 -53.82
CA GLY A 462 -30.46 -12.73 -53.82
C GLY A 462 -31.31 -12.17 -52.68
N SER A 463 -32.61 -12.49 -52.68
CA SER A 463 -33.60 -11.97 -51.73
C SER A 463 -34.00 -12.94 -50.61
N ASN A 464 -33.70 -14.23 -50.75
CA ASN A 464 -34.04 -15.27 -49.77
C ASN A 464 -32.81 -15.65 -48.94
N LEU A 465 -32.42 -14.76 -48.02
CA LEU A 465 -31.18 -14.87 -47.25
C LEU A 465 -31.45 -15.09 -45.75
N LEU A 466 -30.54 -15.84 -45.11
CA LEU A 466 -30.46 -15.92 -43.66
C LEU A 466 -30.28 -14.51 -43.09
N GLN A 467 -31.09 -14.16 -42.09
CA GLN A 467 -31.05 -12.87 -41.37
C GLN A 467 -29.99 -12.89 -40.25
N MET A 468 -28.92 -13.63 -40.48
CA MET A 468 -27.75 -13.73 -39.63
C MET A 468 -26.54 -14.16 -40.46
N TYR A 469 -25.35 -13.77 -40.02
CA TYR A 469 -24.11 -14.29 -40.55
C TYR A 469 -23.03 -14.31 -39.47
N TRP A 470 -21.91 -14.97 -39.76
CA TRP A 470 -20.78 -15.03 -38.85
C TRP A 470 -19.58 -14.32 -39.46
N LYS A 471 -18.95 -13.45 -38.68
CA LYS A 471 -17.61 -12.95 -39.00
C LYS A 471 -16.60 -13.92 -38.38
N LEU A 472 -15.86 -14.60 -39.24
CA LEU A 472 -14.84 -15.57 -38.87
C LEU A 472 -13.46 -14.96 -39.17
N THR A 473 -12.52 -15.04 -38.23
CA THR A 473 -11.15 -14.57 -38.44
C THR A 473 -10.18 -15.67 -38.02
N ASN A 474 -9.48 -16.24 -39.00
CA ASN A 474 -8.44 -17.22 -38.79
C ASN A 474 -7.12 -16.53 -38.43
N GLY A 475 -6.54 -16.89 -37.29
CA GLY A 475 -5.28 -16.37 -36.75
C GLY A 475 -4.15 -17.40 -36.72
N GLY A 476 -4.17 -18.41 -37.60
CA GLY A 476 -3.04 -19.34 -37.79
C GLY A 476 -3.42 -20.81 -38.03
N LEU A 477 -4.70 -21.16 -38.07
CA LEU A 477 -5.15 -22.51 -38.41
C LEU A 477 -4.90 -22.80 -39.89
N THR A 478 -4.58 -24.04 -40.22
CA THR A 478 -4.39 -24.50 -41.60
C THR A 478 -5.72 -24.85 -42.26
N SER A 479 -6.60 -25.53 -41.54
CA SER A 479 -7.98 -25.83 -41.96
C SER A 479 -8.87 -26.02 -40.72
N ALA A 480 -10.17 -25.74 -40.86
CA ALA A 480 -11.16 -25.85 -39.79
C ALA A 480 -12.59 -25.95 -40.33
#